data_AF-A0AB39D1A9-F1
#
_entry.id   AF-A0AB39D1A9-F1
#
_cell.length_a   1.000
_cell.length_b   1.000
_cell.length_c   1.000
_cell.angle_alpha   90.00
_cell.angle_beta   90.00
_cell.angle_gamma   90.00
#
_symmetry.space_group_name_H-M   'P 1'
#
loop_
_entity.id
_entity.type
_entity.pdbx_description
1 polymer ?
#
loop_
_entity_poly.entity_id
_entity_poly.type
_entity_poly.pdbx_seq_one_letter_code
_entity_poly.pdbx_strand_id
1 'polypeptide(L)' 'MMAHPFHIHGVHFEVLSRNGSAPGIRDQGQRDTVVAQEPVELLVKFTQTAMTSPFMYHCHILEHEDNGMMGQFSVS' A
#
# COMPACT_ATOMS: atom_id res chain seq x y z
N MET A 1 13.11 -13.58 5.11
CA MET A 1 11.93 -12.83 4.66
C MET A 1 12.41 -11.68 3.80
N MET A 2 11.87 -11.55 2.58
CA MET A 2 12.17 -10.45 1.66
C MET A 2 11.29 -9.24 2.00
N ALA A 3 11.82 -8.02 1.81
CA ALA A 3 11.04 -6.80 1.93
C ALA A 3 10.33 -6.51 0.61
N HIS A 4 9.04 -6.19 0.66
CA HIS A 4 8.22 -5.86 -0.50
C HIS A 4 7.73 -4.40 -0.37
N PRO A 5 8.13 -3.48 -1.27
CA PRO A 5 7.50 -2.17 -1.32
C PRO A 5 6.06 -2.34 -1.80
N PHE A 6 5.09 -2.01 -0.98
CA PHE A 6 3.66 -2.12 -1.25
C PHE A 6 3.10 -0.75 -1.61
N HIS A 7 2.49 -0.63 -2.78
CA HIS A 7 1.91 0.61 -3.32
C HIS A 7 0.40 0.47 -3.55
N ILE A 8 -0.36 1.55 -3.37
CA ILE A 8 -1.80 1.61 -3.61
C ILE A 8 -2.14 2.83 -4.48
N HIS A 9 -2.84 2.60 -5.58
CA HIS A 9 -3.31 3.67 -6.47
C HIS A 9 -4.44 4.49 -5.84
N GLY A 10 -4.53 5.76 -6.22
CA GLY A 10 -5.70 6.60 -5.96
C GLY A 10 -5.84 7.12 -4.53
N VAL A 11 -4.87 6.82 -3.64
CA VAL A 11 -4.90 7.19 -2.22
C VAL A 11 -3.56 7.73 -1.74
N HIS A 12 -3.59 8.46 -0.63
CA HIS A 12 -2.48 8.52 0.30
C HIS A 12 -2.94 7.90 1.63
N PHE A 13 -2.04 7.23 2.33
CA PHE A 13 -2.30 6.56 3.60
C PHE A 13 -1.29 6.95 4.67
N GLU A 14 -1.65 6.68 5.91
CA GLU A 14 -0.78 6.80 7.08
C GLU A 14 -0.44 5.42 7.61
N VAL A 15 0.81 5.21 8.04
CA VAL A 15 1.20 3.97 8.73
C VAL A 15 0.76 4.09 10.19
N LEU A 16 -0.09 3.18 10.67
CA LEU A 16 -0.56 3.16 12.06
C LEU A 16 0.37 2.35 12.96
N SER A 17 0.82 1.19 12.49
CA SER A 17 1.70 0.30 13.25
C SER A 17 2.58 -0.55 12.35
N ARG A 18 3.74 -0.94 12.89
CA ARG A 18 4.68 -1.91 12.30
C ARG A 18 4.91 -3.02 13.32
N ASN A 19 4.46 -4.22 12.99
CA ASN A 19 4.47 -5.39 13.89
C ASN A 19 3.90 -5.07 15.30
N GLY A 20 2.78 -4.34 15.34
CA GLY A 20 2.10 -3.94 16.57
C GLY A 20 2.77 -2.81 17.37
N SER A 21 3.87 -2.24 16.88
CA SER A 21 4.55 -1.08 17.48
C SER A 21 4.29 0.19 16.69
N ALA A 22 4.45 1.35 17.34
CA ALA A 22 4.33 2.64 16.66
C ALA A 22 5.35 2.75 15.50
N PRO A 23 4.97 3.39 14.37
CA PRO A 23 5.86 3.56 13.23
C PRO A 23 7.08 4.42 13.57
N GLY A 24 8.22 4.11 12.97
CA GLY A 24 9.40 4.96 13.05
C GLY A 24 9.17 6.32 12.38
N ILE A 25 10.03 7.30 12.67
CA ILE A 25 9.90 8.68 12.15
C ILE A 25 9.79 8.75 10.62
N ARG A 26 10.45 7.83 9.90
CA ARG A 26 10.41 7.76 8.44
C ARG A 26 9.07 7.27 7.89
N ASP A 27 8.26 6.63 8.74
CA ASP A 27 6.93 6.11 8.40
C ASP A 27 5.78 7.02 8.83
N GLN A 28 6.09 8.15 9.45
CA GLN A 28 5.11 9.16 9.81
C GLN A 28 4.74 10.04 8.60
N GLY A 29 3.49 10.51 8.56
CA GLY A 29 2.94 11.32 7.48
C GLY A 29 2.40 10.50 6.29
N GLN A 30 1.69 11.22 5.42
CA GLN A 30 1.00 10.63 4.28
C GLN A 30 1.95 10.18 3.17
N ARG A 31 1.66 9.02 2.58
CA ARG A 31 2.43 8.39 1.49
C ARG A 31 1.53 7.45 0.69
N ASP A 32 2.03 6.97 -0.44
CA ASP A 32 1.34 5.98 -1.28
C ASP A 32 2.05 4.61 -1.31
N THR A 33 3.24 4.52 -0.71
CA THR A 33 4.10 3.34 -0.75
C THR A 33 4.77 3.11 0.60
N VAL A 34 4.83 1.85 1.05
CA VAL A 34 5.54 1.44 2.27
C VAL A 34 6.34 0.17 2.02
N VAL A 35 7.56 0.10 2.55
CA VAL A 35 8.35 -1.14 2.53
C VAL A 35 7.85 -2.06 3.63
N ALA A 36 7.24 -3.19 3.26
CA ALA A 36 6.75 -4.21 4.18
C ALA A 36 7.72 -5.40 4.24
N GLN A 37 8.34 -5.62 5.40
CA GLN A 37 9.11 -6.84 5.71
C GLN A 37 8.43 -7.69 6.78
N GLU A 38 7.55 -7.04 7.53
CA GLU A 38 6.75 -7.48 8.64
C GLU A 38 5.29 -6.99 8.44
N PRO A 39 4.32 -7.42 9.27
CA PRO A 39 2.97 -6.86 9.20
C PRO A 39 2.97 -5.34 9.43
N VAL A 40 2.35 -4.59 8.53
CA VAL A 40 2.18 -3.14 8.62
C VAL A 40 0.68 -2.83 8.56
N GLU A 41 0.20 -2.00 9.48
CA GLU A 41 -1.18 -1.54 9.52
C GLU A 41 -1.28 -0.13 8.91
N LEU A 42 -2.22 0.06 7.98
CA LEU A 42 -2.39 1.30 7.22
C LEU A 42 -3.77 1.90 7.46
N LEU A 43 -3.81 3.21 7.70
CA LEU A 43 -5.04 4.00 7.64
C LEU A 43 -5.20 4.55 6.22
N VAL A 44 -6.13 3.97 5.47
CA VAL A 44 -6.39 4.33 4.07
C VAL A 44 -7.76 5.00 3.96
N LYS A 45 -7.82 6.15 3.28
CA LYS A 45 -9.08 6.84 2.95
C LYS A 45 -9.25 6.88 1.45
N PHE A 46 -10.35 6.30 0.95
CA PHE A 46 -10.69 6.28 -0.47
C PHE A 46 -11.64 7.43 -0.78
N THR A 47 -11.17 8.40 -1.58
CA THR A 47 -11.94 9.60 -1.94
C THR A 47 -12.21 9.72 -3.43
N GLN A 48 -11.61 8.86 -4.25
CA GLN A 48 -11.75 8.82 -5.70
C GLN A 48 -12.54 7.57 -6.12
N THR A 49 -13.52 7.73 -7.01
CA THR A 49 -14.32 6.62 -7.53
C THR A 49 -13.56 5.85 -8.61
N ALA A 50 -13.73 4.53 -8.62
CA ALA A 50 -13.02 3.59 -9.51
C ALA A 50 -13.87 2.35 -9.83
N MET A 51 -15.09 2.58 -10.33
CA MET A 51 -16.04 1.50 -10.66
C MET A 51 -15.77 0.88 -12.03
N THR A 52 -15.57 1.72 -13.06
CA THR A 52 -15.37 1.28 -14.46
C THR A 52 -13.90 1.04 -14.80
N SER A 53 -12.99 1.60 -14.00
CA SER A 53 -11.54 1.43 -14.11
C SER A 53 -10.98 1.25 -12.70
N PRO A 54 -10.87 -0.01 -12.22
CA PRO A 54 -10.42 -0.32 -10.87
C PRO A 54 -9.02 0.23 -10.60
N PHE A 55 -8.78 0.64 -9.36
CA PHE A 55 -7.44 0.94 -8.88
C PHE A 55 -6.68 -0.35 -8.60
N MET A 56 -5.35 -0.24 -8.53
CA MET A 56 -4.45 -1.35 -8.24
C MET A 56 -3.73 -1.15 -6.92
N TYR A 57 -3.39 -2.26 -6.28
CA TYR A 57 -2.34 -2.30 -5.26
C TYR A 57 -1.37 -3.41 -5.64
N HIS A 58 -0.09 -3.19 -5.45
CA HIS A 58 0.91 -4.14 -5.92
C HIS A 58 2.25 -3.98 -5.21
N CYS A 59 3.11 -4.96 -5.41
CA CYS A 59 4.51 -4.83 -5.09
C CYS A 59 5.17 -3.89 -6.11
N HIS A 60 5.93 -2.91 -5.64
CA HIS A 60 6.66 -1.96 -6.48
C HIS A 60 8.06 -2.46 -6.89
N ILE A 61 8.34 -3.75 -6.66
CA ILE A 61 9.40 -4.48 -7.38
C ILE A 61 8.73 -4.94 -8.67
N LEU A 62 9.12 -4.32 -9.79
CA LEU A 62 8.42 -4.46 -11.07
C LEU A 62 8.38 -5.92 -11.52
N GLU A 63 9.45 -6.68 -11.31
CA GLU A 63 9.48 -8.10 -11.64
C GLU A 63 8.45 -8.91 -10.82
N HIS A 64 8.12 -8.49 -9.59
CA HIS A 64 7.07 -9.16 -8.82
C HIS A 64 5.68 -8.74 -9.28
N GLU A 65 5.48 -7.47 -9.61
CA GLU A 65 4.25 -6.95 -10.20
C GLU A 65 3.90 -7.68 -11.50
N ASP A 66 4.86 -7.75 -12.44
CA ASP A 66 4.72 -8.41 -13.74
C ASP A 66 4.45 -9.92 -13.60
N ASN A 67 4.97 -10.54 -12.53
CA ASN A 67 4.70 -11.94 -12.19
C ASN A 67 3.42 -12.13 -11.33
N GLY A 68 2.58 -11.11 -11.20
CA GLY A 68 1.24 -11.21 -10.63
C GLY A 68 1.10 -10.83 -9.16
N MET A 69 2.12 -10.21 -8.54
CA MET A 69 2.02 -9.67 -7.17
C MET A 69 1.26 -8.34 -7.16
N MET A 70 0.03 -8.39 -7.64
CA MET A 70 -0.86 -7.26 -7.88
C MET A 70 -2.32 -7.68 -7.66
N GLY A 71 -3.13 -6.76 -7.14
CA GLY A 71 -4.57 -6.90 -7.00
C GLY A 71 -5.29 -5.64 -7.46
N GLN A 72 -6.59 -5.77 -7.74
CA GLN A 72 -7.47 -4.68 -8.14
C GLN A 72 -8.56 -4.46 -7.09
N PHE A 73 -9.03 -3.23 -6.96
CA PHE A 73 -10.17 -2.88 -6.13
C PHE A 73 -10.99 -1.75 -6.76
N SER A 74 -12.29 -1.77 -6.51
CA SER A 74 -13.21 -0.71 -6.94
C SER A 74 -13.59 0.17 -5.76
N VAL A 75 -13.84 1.45 -6.03
CA VAL A 75 -14.35 2.43 -5.07
C VAL A 75 -15.61 3.05 -5.64
N SER A 76 -16.70 3.02 -4.86
CA SER A 76 -18.03 3.53 -5.22
C SER A 76 -18.33 4.88 -4.60
#